data_AF-A0A6F8YIP3-F1
#
_entry.id   AF-A0A6F8YIP3-F1
#
_cell.length_a   1.000
_cell.length_b   1.000
_cell.length_c   1.000
_cell.angle_alpha   90.00
_cell.angle_beta   90.00
_cell.angle_gamma   90.00
#
_symmetry.space_group_name_H-M   'P 1'
#
loop_
_entity.id
_entity.type
_entity.pdbx_description
1 polymer ?
#
loop_
_entity_poly.entity_id
_entity_poly.type
_entity_poly.pdbx_seq_one_letter_code
_entity_poly.pdbx_strand_id
1 'polypeptide(L)'
;MFSFCRPEEAHDEHLRLLAWQEEMLAKVEVPYRVIDVAAGDLGSSAARKYDCEAWVPSQGRYREVTSTSNCTTFQARRLGIRYRDAEGRTQTAATLNGTLGTTRWLIPILENHQLPDGSVRVPKALQPYLGGRDLLEPA
;
A
#
# COMPACT_ATOMS: atom_id res chain seq x y z
N MET A 1 1.97 -7.67 -0.74
CA MET A 1 2.95 -7.88 0.36
C MET A 1 2.29 -8.69 1.46
N PHE A 2 3.02 -9.62 2.06
CA PHE A 2 2.56 -10.42 3.18
C PHE A 2 3.76 -10.71 4.09
N SER A 3 3.57 -10.69 5.41
CA SER A 3 4.64 -10.92 6.38
C SER A 3 4.19 -11.84 7.50
N PHE A 4 5.08 -12.73 7.91
CA PHE A 4 5.02 -13.47 9.15
C PHE A 4 6.15 -12.98 10.04
N CYS A 5 5.84 -12.46 11.21
CA CYS A 5 6.85 -11.94 12.15
C CYS A 5 6.51 -12.33 13.59
N ARG A 6 7.43 -12.04 14.51
CA ARG A 6 7.14 -12.20 15.93
C ARG A 6 6.12 -11.13 16.36
N PRO A 7 5.21 -11.43 17.30
CA PRO A 7 4.21 -10.46 17.75
C PRO A 7 4.79 -9.11 18.21
N GLU A 8 5.96 -9.12 18.84
CA GLU A 8 6.68 -7.92 19.29
C GLU A 8 7.23 -7.06 18.14
N GLU A 9 7.44 -7.64 16.95
CA GLU A 9 7.94 -6.94 15.76
C GLU A 9 6.79 -6.40 14.88
N ALA A 10 5.55 -6.82 15.15
CA ALA A 10 4.43 -6.59 14.25
C ALA A 10 4.10 -5.10 14.07
N HIS A 11 4.34 -4.25 15.06
CA HIS A 11 4.12 -2.81 14.90
C HIS A 11 5.11 -2.20 13.91
N ASP A 12 6.40 -2.45 14.10
CA ASP A 12 7.47 -1.90 13.26
C ASP A 12 7.40 -2.47 11.84
N GLU A 13 7.05 -3.75 11.70
CA GLU A 13 6.80 -4.37 10.41
C GLU A 13 5.62 -3.70 9.67
N HIS A 14 4.56 -3.31 10.38
CA HIS A 14 3.42 -2.61 9.78
C HIS A 14 3.83 -1.24 9.25
N LEU A 15 4.62 -0.49 10.01
CA LEU A 15 5.16 0.81 9.58
C LEU A 15 6.12 0.66 8.40
N ARG A 16 6.90 -0.42 8.35
CA ARG A 16 7.78 -0.73 7.21
C ARG A 16 6.98 -1.04 5.94
N LEU A 17 5.88 -1.78 6.05
CA LEU A 17 4.97 -2.03 4.92
C LEU A 17 4.33 -0.73 4.41
N LEU A 18 3.90 0.16 5.32
CA LEU A 18 3.38 1.48 4.98
C LEU A 18 4.45 2.33 4.27
N ALA A 19 5.68 2.35 4.78
CA ALA A 19 6.78 3.12 4.19
C ALA A 19 7.06 2.72 2.73
N TRP A 20 6.97 1.43 2.40
CA TRP A 20 7.08 0.99 1.01
C TRP A 20 5.94 1.45 0.11
N GLN A 21 4.71 1.57 0.65
CA GLN A 21 3.57 2.11 -0.09
C GLN A 21 3.79 3.59 -0.40
N GLU A 22 4.22 4.35 0.60
CA GLU A 22 4.57 5.76 0.46
C GLU A 22 5.72 5.99 -0.52
N GLU A 23 6.78 5.17 -0.46
CA GLU A 23 7.91 5.22 -1.40
C GLU A 23 7.43 5.02 -2.85
N MET A 24 6.53 4.05 -3.08
CA MET A 24 5.98 3.81 -4.41
C MET A 24 5.09 4.96 -4.89
N LEU A 25 4.29 5.57 -4.00
CA LEU A 25 3.47 6.74 -4.35
C LEU A 25 4.33 7.97 -4.67
N ALA A 26 5.42 8.17 -3.94
CA ALA A 26 6.41 9.20 -4.24
C ALA A 26 7.05 8.99 -5.62
N LYS A 27 7.40 7.74 -5.98
CA LYS A 27 7.98 7.41 -7.29
C LYS A 27 7.06 7.72 -8.48
N VAL A 28 5.74 7.61 -8.29
CA VAL A 28 4.76 7.97 -9.34
C VAL A 28 4.28 9.42 -9.24
N GLU A 29 4.87 10.20 -8.33
CA GLU A 29 4.73 11.66 -8.25
C GLU A 29 3.28 12.13 -8.10
N VAL A 30 2.44 11.38 -7.36
CA VAL A 30 1.03 11.75 -7.12
C VAL A 30 0.83 12.35 -5.72
N PRO A 31 -0.03 13.36 -5.57
CA PRO A 31 -0.44 13.83 -4.25
C PRO A 31 -1.23 12.73 -3.52
N TYR A 32 -0.84 12.43 -2.28
CA TYR A 32 -1.52 11.43 -1.48
C TYR A 32 -1.62 11.85 -0.01
N ARG A 33 -2.47 11.14 0.73
CA ARG A 33 -2.53 11.18 2.20
C ARG A 33 -2.54 9.76 2.76
N VAL A 34 -2.08 9.62 3.99
CA VAL A 34 -2.24 8.39 4.78
C VAL A 34 -3.37 8.61 5.77
N ILE A 35 -4.29 7.65 5.87
CA ILE A 35 -5.32 7.64 6.90
C ILE A 35 -5.12 6.45 7.85
N ASP A 36 -5.28 6.69 9.15
CA ASP A 36 -5.44 5.63 10.15
C ASP A 36 -6.93 5.27 10.20
N VAL A 37 -7.25 4.06 9.76
CA VAL A 37 -8.63 3.66 9.48
C VAL A 37 -9.41 3.50 10.79
N ALA A 38 -10.58 4.14 10.87
CA ALA A 38 -11.43 4.09 12.05
C ALA A 38 -11.90 2.66 12.34
N ALA A 39 -12.14 2.36 13.61
CA ALA A 39 -12.51 1.02 14.08
C ALA A 39 -13.69 0.38 13.33
N GLY A 40 -14.69 1.19 12.94
CA GLY A 40 -15.87 0.72 12.20
C GLY A 40 -15.58 0.21 10.77
N ASP A 41 -14.41 0.52 10.21
CA ASP A 41 -14.02 0.19 8.84
C ASP A 41 -12.78 -0.73 8.75
N LEU A 42 -12.30 -1.25 9.90
CA LEU A 42 -11.15 -2.17 9.94
C LEU A 42 -11.44 -3.55 9.35
N GLY A 43 -12.71 -3.95 9.29
CA GLY A 43 -13.11 -5.34 9.05
C GLY A 43 -12.77 -6.25 10.24
N SER A 44 -12.90 -7.56 10.03
CA SER A 44 -12.85 -8.54 11.15
C SER A 44 -11.44 -8.97 11.56
N SER A 45 -10.45 -8.82 10.69
CA SER A 45 -9.12 -9.42 10.88
C SER A 45 -8.01 -8.43 11.25
N ALA A 46 -8.18 -7.14 10.96
CA ALA A 46 -7.18 -6.12 11.23
C ALA A 46 -7.32 -5.58 12.66
N ALA A 47 -6.22 -5.50 13.40
CA ALA A 47 -6.15 -4.77 14.65
C ALA A 47 -5.83 -3.28 14.43
N ARG A 48 -5.11 -2.97 13.34
CA ARG A 48 -4.86 -1.61 12.84
C ARG A 48 -4.66 -1.66 11.33
N LYS A 49 -5.10 -0.63 10.63
CA LYS A 49 -5.01 -0.52 9.17
C LYS A 49 -4.68 0.92 8.77
N TYR A 50 -3.77 1.06 7.82
CA TYR A 50 -3.49 2.32 7.15
C TYR A 50 -3.86 2.20 5.69
N ASP A 51 -4.54 3.22 5.18
CA ASP A 51 -4.81 3.35 3.75
C ASP A 51 -4.07 4.56 3.21
N CYS A 52 -3.40 4.40 2.07
CA CYS A 52 -2.91 5.53 1.30
C CYS A 52 -3.96 5.87 0.24
N GLU A 53 -4.35 7.13 0.23
CA GLU A 53 -5.33 7.65 -0.72
C GLU A 53 -4.68 8.69 -1.62
N ALA A 54 -4.77 8.50 -2.94
CA ALA A 54 -4.27 9.45 -3.92
C ALA A 54 -5.36 10.45 -4.31
N TRP A 55 -4.97 11.69 -4.60
CA TRP A 55 -5.89 12.71 -5.11
C TRP A 55 -6.34 12.36 -6.53
N VAL A 56 -7.65 12.47 -6.79
CA VAL A 56 -8.24 12.24 -8.11
C VAL A 56 -8.91 13.55 -8.57
N PRO A 57 -8.23 14.36 -9.41
CA PRO A 57 -8.70 15.67 -9.87
C PRO A 57 -10.13 15.69 -10.40
N SER A 58 -10.51 14.74 -11.27
CA SER A 58 -11.85 14.65 -11.86
C SER A 58 -12.96 14.48 -10.83
N GLN A 59 -12.63 13.92 -9.67
CA GLN A 59 -13.56 13.65 -8.58
C GLN A 59 -13.49 14.66 -7.44
N GLY A 60 -12.50 15.55 -7.43
CA GLY A 60 -12.28 16.51 -6.35
C GLY A 60 -12.10 15.87 -4.98
N ARG A 61 -11.53 14.66 -4.90
CA ARG A 61 -11.38 13.91 -3.63
C ARG A 61 -10.25 12.88 -3.67
N TYR A 62 -9.82 12.47 -2.48
CA TYR A 62 -8.89 11.37 -2.28
C TYR A 62 -9.58 10.00 -2.45
N ARG A 63 -8.83 9.02 -2.98
CA ARG A 63 -9.27 7.64 -3.24
C ARG A 63 -8.23 6.63 -2.82
N GLU A 64 -8.66 5.58 -2.13
CA GLU A 64 -7.81 4.47 -1.71
C GLU A 64 -7.10 3.81 -2.91
N VAL A 65 -5.77 3.82 -2.86
CA VAL A 65 -4.90 3.18 -3.84
C VAL A 65 -4.09 2.03 -3.24
N THR A 66 -3.85 2.06 -1.94
CA THR A 66 -3.24 0.96 -1.17
C THR A 66 -3.79 0.90 0.24
N SER A 67 -3.67 -0.28 0.83
CA SER A 67 -3.99 -0.57 2.23
C SER A 67 -2.94 -1.49 2.83
N THR A 68 -2.65 -1.35 4.13
CA THR A 68 -1.83 -2.29 4.89
C THR A 68 -2.40 -2.52 6.27
N SER A 69 -2.45 -3.79 6.69
CA SER A 69 -3.07 -4.21 7.94
C SER A 69 -2.12 -5.03 8.81
N ASN A 70 -2.12 -4.73 10.10
CA ASN A 70 -1.60 -5.63 11.13
C ASN A 70 -2.75 -6.48 11.68
N CYS A 71 -2.71 -7.78 11.40
CA CYS A 71 -3.73 -8.72 11.86
C CYS A 71 -3.40 -9.35 13.21
N THR A 72 -2.28 -8.96 13.83
CA THR A 72 -1.69 -9.58 15.01
C THR A 72 -1.68 -11.11 14.83
N THR A 73 -2.19 -11.87 15.79
CA THR A 73 -2.27 -13.32 15.73
C THR A 73 -3.61 -13.84 15.18
N PHE A 74 -4.52 -12.95 14.72
CA PHE A 74 -5.89 -13.33 14.35
C PHE A 74 -5.96 -14.44 13.30
N GLN A 75 -5.21 -14.27 12.21
CA GLN A 75 -5.17 -15.22 11.10
C GLN A 75 -4.35 -16.46 11.48
N ALA A 76 -3.19 -16.25 12.10
CA ALA A 76 -2.29 -17.33 12.51
C ALA A 76 -2.96 -18.33 13.47
N ARG A 77 -3.75 -17.86 14.45
CA ARG A 77 -4.51 -18.73 15.35
C ARG A 77 -5.51 -19.63 14.63
N ARG A 78 -6.16 -19.10 13.58
CA ARG A 78 -7.17 -19.83 12.80
C ARG A 78 -6.56 -20.84 11.83
N LEU A 79 -5.37 -20.54 11.33
CA LEU A 79 -4.66 -21.38 10.37
C LEU A 79 -3.61 -22.30 11.01
N GLY A 80 -3.41 -22.23 12.34
CA GLY A 80 -2.41 -23.03 13.04
C GLY A 80 -0.95 -22.63 12.76
N ILE A 81 -0.71 -21.37 12.39
CA ILE A 81 0.62 -20.86 12.00
C ILE A 81 1.44 -20.51 13.24
N ARG A 82 2.56 -21.20 13.41
CA ARG A 82 3.37 -21.18 14.64
C ARG A 82 4.86 -21.12 14.31
N TYR A 83 5.65 -20.63 15.25
CA TYR A 83 7.12 -20.64 15.21
C TYR A 83 7.68 -21.13 16.54
N ARG A 84 8.99 -21.38 16.61
CA ARG A 84 9.69 -21.66 17.87
C ARG A 84 10.50 -20.45 18.30
N ASP A 85 10.38 -20.06 19.56
CA ASP A 85 11.23 -19.02 20.15
C ASP A 85 12.65 -19.53 20.42
N ALA A 86 13.50 -18.65 20.97
CA ALA A 86 14.90 -18.98 21.27
C ALA A 86 15.03 -20.13 22.30
N GLU A 87 14.02 -20.31 23.16
CA GLU A 87 13.94 -21.39 24.14
C GLU A 87 13.26 -22.66 23.56
N GLY A 88 12.92 -22.67 22.27
CA GLY A 88 12.29 -23.79 21.57
C GLY A 88 10.80 -23.96 21.84
N ARG A 89 10.16 -23.05 22.58
CA ARG A 89 8.73 -23.08 22.90
C ARG A 89 7.92 -22.67 21.68
N THR A 90 6.77 -23.30 21.52
CA THR A 90 5.88 -23.01 20.40
C THR A 90 5.13 -21.70 20.64
N GLN A 91 5.24 -20.75 19.71
CA GLN A 91 4.56 -19.47 19.72
C GLN A 91 3.67 -19.30 18.48
N THR A 92 2.64 -18.45 18.56
CA THR A 92 1.82 -18.08 17.39
C THR A 92 2.42 -16.86 16.70
N ALA A 93 2.61 -16.94 15.38
CA ALA A 93 3.14 -15.82 14.60
C ALA A 93 2.14 -14.66 14.50
N ALA A 94 2.63 -13.44 14.32
CA ALA A 94 1.81 -12.34 13.82
C ALA A 94 1.79 -12.35 12.28
N THR A 95 0.68 -11.88 11.71
CA THR A 95 0.53 -11.75 10.25
C THR A 95 0.19 -10.33 9.85
N LEU A 96 0.82 -9.89 8.77
CA LEU A 96 0.59 -8.58 8.17
C LEU A 96 0.44 -8.72 6.67
N ASN A 97 -0.29 -7.77 6.09
CA ASN A 97 -0.46 -7.69 4.65
C ASN A 97 -0.44 -6.22 4.19
N GLY A 98 -0.11 -6.02 2.93
CA GLY A 98 -0.14 -4.70 2.32
C GLY A 98 -0.16 -4.76 0.80
N THR A 99 -0.83 -3.80 0.19
CA THR A 99 -0.94 -3.66 -1.27
C THR A 99 0.21 -2.81 -1.80
N LEU A 100 0.94 -3.26 -2.81
CA LEU A 100 2.05 -2.51 -3.41
C LEU A 100 1.79 -2.35 -4.92
N GLY A 101 0.93 -1.40 -5.27
CA GLY A 101 0.48 -1.16 -6.65
C GLY A 101 -0.74 -1.99 -7.04
N THR A 102 -1.70 -1.36 -7.73
CA THR A 102 -2.87 -2.00 -8.35
C THR A 102 -3.26 -1.23 -9.62
N THR A 103 -4.24 -1.72 -10.36
CA THR A 103 -4.84 -0.99 -11.50
C THR A 103 -5.45 0.35 -11.10
N ARG A 104 -5.85 0.55 -9.84
CA ARG A 104 -6.40 1.82 -9.34
C ARG A 104 -5.42 2.98 -9.48
N TRP A 105 -4.12 2.70 -9.54
CA TRP A 105 -3.07 3.70 -9.67
C TRP A 105 -3.08 4.40 -11.04
N LEU A 106 -3.64 3.76 -12.07
CA LEU A 106 -3.71 4.35 -13.40
C LEU A 106 -4.49 5.68 -13.39
N ILE A 107 -5.60 5.75 -12.64
CA ILE A 107 -6.43 6.96 -12.55
C ILE A 107 -5.65 8.16 -12.00
N PRO A 108 -5.09 8.13 -10.77
CA PRO A 108 -4.35 9.27 -10.25
C PRO A 108 -3.06 9.56 -11.03
N ILE A 109 -2.41 8.56 -11.63
CA ILE A 109 -1.25 8.82 -12.51
C ILE A 109 -1.69 9.62 -13.75
N LEU A 110 -2.70 9.14 -14.48
CA LEU A 110 -3.17 9.81 -15.69
C LEU A 110 -3.71 11.20 -15.38
N GLU A 111 -4.53 11.34 -14.33
CA GLU A 111 -5.20 12.61 -14.04
C GLU A 111 -4.28 13.67 -13.42
N ASN A 112 -3.30 13.30 -12.59
CA ASN A 112 -2.39 14.29 -11.99
C ASN A 112 -1.25 14.70 -12.93
N HIS A 113 -0.98 13.91 -13.97
CA HIS A 113 0.09 14.20 -14.94
C HIS A 113 -0.43 14.60 -16.33
N GLN A 114 -1.74 14.80 -16.49
CA GLN A 114 -2.33 15.30 -17.74
C GLN A 114 -1.87 16.74 -18.03
N LEU A 115 -1.67 17.04 -19.30
CA LEU A 115 -1.32 18.36 -19.82
C LEU A 115 -2.51 18.98 -20.58
N PRO A 116 -2.53 20.30 -20.82
CA PRO A 116 -3.66 20.98 -21.48
C PRO A 116 -4.00 20.46 -22.88
N ASP A 117 -3.06 19.83 -23.58
CA ASP A 117 -3.24 19.25 -24.92
C ASP A 117 -3.76 17.79 -24.88
N GLY A 118 -4.02 17.24 -23.69
CA GLY A 118 -4.48 15.87 -23.49
C GLY A 118 -3.37 14.83 -23.41
N SER A 119 -2.10 15.22 -23.62
CA SER A 119 -0.96 14.34 -23.35
C SER A 119 -0.77 14.11 -21.85
N VAL A 120 -0.07 13.05 -21.48
CA VAL A 120 0.23 12.71 -20.08
C VAL A 120 1.72 12.58 -19.89
N ARG A 121 2.27 13.38 -18.98
CA ARG A 121 3.68 13.26 -18.58
C ARG A 121 3.89 11.94 -17.84
N VAL A 122 4.91 11.19 -18.23
CA VAL A 122 5.28 9.94 -17.58
C VAL A 122 6.17 10.23 -16.36
N PRO A 123 5.80 9.82 -15.13
CA PRO A 123 6.65 9.92 -13.95
C PRO A 123 8.03 9.30 -14.19
N LYS A 124 9.10 9.90 -13.65
CA LYS A 124 10.48 9.48 -13.96
C LYS A 124 10.73 8.00 -13.68
N ALA A 125 10.17 7.48 -12.58
CA ALA A 125 10.34 6.09 -12.20
C ALA A 125 9.69 5.10 -13.18
N LEU A 126 8.73 5.53 -14.01
CA LEU A 126 8.04 4.67 -14.97
C LEU A 126 8.69 4.67 -16.36
N GLN A 127 9.45 5.70 -16.71
CA GLN A 127 10.05 5.85 -18.05
C GLN A 127 10.90 4.65 -18.49
N PRO A 128 11.76 4.03 -17.63
CA PRO A 128 12.54 2.85 -18.03
C PRO A 128 11.68 1.65 -18.43
N TYR A 129 10.46 1.55 -17.88
CA TYR A 129 9.51 0.47 -18.17
C TYR A 129 8.65 0.77 -19.41
N LEU A 130 8.70 2.01 -19.92
CA LEU A 130 7.95 2.49 -21.09
C LEU A 130 8.88 2.83 -22.27
N GLY A 131 10.06 2.20 -22.33
CA GLY A 131 11.01 2.41 -23.42
C GLY A 131 11.66 3.79 -23.44
N GLY A 132 11.75 4.44 -22.29
CA GLY A 132 12.29 5.80 -22.15
C GLY A 132 11.30 6.91 -22.50
N ARG A 133 10.03 6.60 -22.79
CA ARG A 133 9.00 7.60 -23.04
C ARG A 133 8.78 8.46 -21.79
N ASP A 134 8.87 9.77 -21.96
CA ASP A 134 8.56 10.79 -20.96
C ASP A 134 7.17 11.42 -21.16
N LEU A 135 6.51 11.13 -22.29
CA LEU A 135 5.19 11.61 -22.66
C LEU A 135 4.35 10.50 -23.31
N LEU A 136 3.05 10.46 -22.96
CA LEU A 136 2.02 9.67 -23.63
C LEU A 136 1.11 10.62 -24.41
N GLU A 137 0.94 10.38 -25.71
CA GLU A 137 0.12 11.22 -26.58
C GLU A 137 -1.24 10.54 -26.84
N PRO A 138 -2.34 11.32 -26.95
CA PRO A 138 -3.61 10.80 -27.44
C PRO A 138 -3.45 10.23 -28.86
N ALA A 139 -4.17 9.15 -29.16
CA ALA A 139 -4.23 8.58 -30.51
C ALA A 139 -5.11 9.41 -31.45
#